data_AF-A0A2A8S5G6-F1
#
_entry.id   AF-A0A2A8S5G6-F1
#
_cell.length_a   1.000
_cell.length_b   1.000
_cell.length_c   1.000
_cell.angle_alpha   90.00
_cell.angle_beta   90.00
_cell.angle_gamma   90.00
#
_symmetry.space_group_name_H-M   'P 1'
#
loop_
_entity.id
_entity.type
_entity.pdbx_description
1 polymer ?
#
loop_
_entity_poly.entity_id
_entity_poly.type
_entity_poly.pdbx_seq_one_letter_code
_entity_poly.pdbx_strand_id
1 'polypeptide(L)'
;GGSFHQESLTASEFIVNKVKENSNIQVNGIKFRDDLSGFNWAEVPGVLLELGFMSNPEEDQKLSDVNYLRSLLQSVADSVESYRVSKG
;
A
#
# COMPACT_ATOMS: atom_id res chain seq x y z
N GLY A 1 19.69 10.02 -0.04
CA GLY A 1 19.22 9.33 1.17
C GLY A 1 17.85 9.83 1.60
N GLY A 2 17.74 11.04 2.14
CA GLY A 2 16.50 11.52 2.79
C GLY A 2 15.27 11.81 1.89
N SER A 3 15.43 12.09 0.59
CA SER A 3 14.29 12.43 -0.28
C SER A 3 13.36 11.25 -0.54
N PHE A 4 13.90 10.05 -0.82
CA PHE A 4 13.08 8.88 -1.16
C PHE A 4 12.24 8.36 0.02
N HIS A 5 12.69 8.57 1.26
CA HIS A 5 11.89 8.23 2.44
C HIS A 5 10.63 9.09 2.53
N GLN A 6 10.75 10.40 2.29
CA GLN A 6 9.61 11.30 2.34
C GLN A 6 8.61 11.00 1.22
N GLU A 7 9.12 10.72 0.01
CA GLU A 7 8.28 10.35 -1.13
C GLU A 7 7.56 9.01 -0.92
N SER A 8 8.25 8.02 -0.36
CA SER A 8 7.66 6.72 -0.01
C SER A 8 6.61 6.84 1.08
N LEU A 9 6.84 7.71 2.07
CA LEU A 9 5.86 8.02 3.11
C LEU A 9 4.62 8.67 2.52
N THR A 10 4.78 9.72 1.71
CA THR A 10 3.65 10.40 1.06
C THR A 10 2.88 9.42 0.17
N ALA A 11 3.54 8.61 -0.65
CA ALA A 11 2.86 7.58 -1.43
C ALA A 11 2.07 6.60 -0.55
N SER A 12 2.65 6.18 0.59
CA SER A 12 1.97 5.30 1.56
C SER A 12 0.73 5.95 2.19
N GLU A 13 0.77 7.25 2.48
CA GLU A 13 -0.38 8.02 3.00
C GLU A 13 -1.52 8.10 1.99
N PHE A 14 -1.20 8.38 0.73
CA PHE A 14 -2.20 8.37 -0.35
C PHE A 14 -2.87 6.99 -0.47
N ILE A 15 -2.08 5.91 -0.45
CA ILE A 15 -2.59 4.54 -0.50
C ILE A 15 -3.52 4.25 0.68
N VAL A 16 -3.07 4.49 1.90
CA VAL A 16 -3.86 4.16 3.10
C VAL A 16 -5.14 4.99 3.17
N ASN A 17 -5.10 6.28 2.84
CA ASN A 17 -6.29 7.12 2.85
C ASN A 17 -7.30 6.66 1.80
N LYS A 18 -6.85 6.31 0.59
CA LYS A 18 -7.73 5.87 -0.48
C LYS A 18 -8.35 4.50 -0.19
N VAL A 19 -7.56 3.55 0.30
CA VAL A 19 -8.06 2.21 0.61
C VAL A 19 -9.06 2.25 1.78
N LYS A 20 -8.89 3.15 2.76
CA LYS A 20 -9.85 3.35 3.85
C LYS A 20 -11.23 3.85 3.40
N GLU A 21 -11.35 4.46 2.22
CA GLU A 21 -12.65 4.82 1.64
C GLU A 21 -13.46 3.57 1.24
N ASN A 22 -12.77 2.45 1.00
CA ASN A 22 -13.40 1.17 0.65
C ASN A 22 -13.73 0.40 1.93
N SER A 23 -14.97 0.49 2.38
CA SER A 23 -15.45 -0.13 3.63
C SER A 23 -15.31 -1.66 3.67
N ASN A 24 -15.09 -2.30 2.52
CA ASN A 24 -14.90 -3.75 2.43
C ASN A 24 -13.46 -4.18 2.70
N ILE A 25 -12.53 -3.23 2.86
CA ILE A 25 -11.11 -3.50 3.01
C ILE A 25 -10.64 -3.05 4.39
N GLN A 26 -9.92 -3.92 5.07
CA GLN A 26 -9.30 -3.61 6.34
C GLN A 26 -7.82 -3.25 6.13
N VAL A 27 -7.41 -2.06 6.57
CA VAL A 27 -6.02 -1.58 6.50
C VAL A 27 -5.47 -1.39 7.90
N ASN A 28 -4.41 -2.11 8.23
CA ASN A 28 -3.78 -2.11 9.55
C ASN A 28 -2.88 -0.88 9.81
N GLY A 29 -2.86 0.09 8.90
CA GLY A 29 -2.10 1.35 8.99
C GLY A 29 -0.76 1.30 8.26
N ILE A 30 -0.01 2.41 8.34
CA ILE A 30 1.34 2.55 7.76
C ILE A 30 2.35 2.11 8.83
N LYS A 31 3.21 1.16 8.48
CA LYS A 31 4.37 0.78 9.31
C LYS A 31 5.63 1.18 8.58
N PHE A 32 6.35 2.14 9.14
CA PHE A 32 7.67 2.50 8.64
C PHE A 32 8.65 1.37 8.99
N ARG A 33 9.38 0.87 7.99
CA ARG A 33 10.46 -0.11 8.16
C ARG A 33 11.65 0.33 7.32
N ASP A 34 12.75 0.67 7.99
CA ASP A 34 14.07 1.01 7.42
C ASP A 34 15.04 -0.18 7.43
N ASP A 35 14.66 -1.26 8.11
CA ASP A 35 15.42 -2.50 8.27
C ASP A 35 15.26 -3.47 7.08
N LEU A 36 14.32 -3.21 6.18
CA LEU A 36 14.12 -3.97 4.96
C LEU A 36 15.21 -3.58 3.94
N SER A 37 16.23 -4.43 3.81
CA SER A 37 17.40 -4.21 2.96
C SER A 37 17.08 -3.85 1.51
N GLY A 38 15.90 -4.22 0.98
CA GLY A 38 15.45 -3.82 -0.36
C GLY A 38 15.17 -2.32 -0.53
N PHE A 39 14.87 -1.59 0.55
CA PHE A 39 14.64 -0.14 0.51
C PHE A 39 15.94 0.68 0.55
N ASN A 40 17.02 0.11 1.10
CA ASN A 40 18.30 0.81 1.25
C ASN A 40 19.06 0.99 -0.08
N TRP A 41 18.66 0.28 -1.14
CA TRP A 41 19.28 0.35 -2.47
C TRP A 41 18.33 0.88 -3.54
N ALA A 42 17.11 1.25 -3.18
CA ALA A 42 16.13 1.76 -4.13
C ALA A 42 16.46 3.20 -4.52
N GLU A 43 16.66 3.45 -5.82
CA GLU A 43 16.84 4.80 -6.40
C GLU A 43 15.51 5.49 -6.71
N VAL A 44 14.39 4.85 -6.36
CA VAL A 44 13.01 5.32 -6.58
C VAL A 44 12.17 5.11 -5.31
N PRO A 45 11.09 5.90 -5.10
CA PRO A 45 10.16 5.66 -4.01
C PRO A 45 9.53 4.27 -4.11
N GLY A 46 9.39 3.58 -2.98
CA GLY A 46 8.82 2.24 -2.92
C GLY A 46 7.84 2.10 -1.76
N VAL A 47 6.86 1.20 -1.90
CA VAL A 47 5.96 0.82 -0.82
C VAL A 47 5.78 -0.70 -0.86
N LEU A 48 5.92 -1.35 0.29
CA LEU A 48 5.58 -2.77 0.44
C LEU A 48 4.15 -2.88 0.96
N LEU A 49 3.28 -3.54 0.21
CA LEU A 49 1.88 -3.73 0.57
C LEU A 49 1.69 -5.12 1.20
N GLU A 50 1.35 -5.13 2.48
CA GLU A 50 0.89 -6.32 3.19
C GLU A 50 -0.64 -6.35 3.12
N LEU A 51 -1.19 -7.22 2.26
CA LEU A 51 -2.64 -7.21 1.94
C LEU A 51 -3.50 -7.94 3.00
N GLY A 52 -2.89 -8.78 3.83
CA GLY A 52 -3.53 -9.59 4.87
C GLY A 52 -2.67 -10.78 5.30
N PHE A 53 -3.19 -11.59 6.20
CA PHE A 53 -2.54 -12.75 6.80
C PHE A 53 -3.16 -14.06 6.29
N MET A 54 -2.41 -14.83 5.49
CA MET A 54 -2.83 -16.18 5.06
C MET A 54 -2.95 -17.17 6.23
N SER A 55 -2.33 -16.88 7.38
CA SER A 55 -2.48 -17.69 8.59
C SER A 55 -3.81 -17.46 9.33
N ASN A 56 -4.55 -16.39 8.98
CA ASN A 56 -5.90 -16.15 9.45
C ASN A 56 -6.90 -16.71 8.41
N PRO A 57 -7.73 -17.72 8.74
CA PRO A 57 -8.61 -18.36 7.77
C PRO A 57 -9.64 -17.42 7.10
N GLU A 58 -10.09 -16.37 7.81
CA GLU A 58 -11.04 -15.40 7.24
C GLU A 58 -10.34 -14.51 6.21
N GLU A 59 -9.12 -14.07 6.51
CA GLU A 59 -8.32 -13.27 5.58
C GLU A 59 -7.81 -14.12 4.41
N ASP A 60 -7.45 -15.38 4.62
CA ASP A 60 -7.04 -16.31 3.56
C ASP A 60 -8.16 -16.51 2.52
N GLN A 61 -9.41 -16.64 2.99
CA GLN A 61 -10.57 -16.70 2.10
C GLN A 61 -10.76 -15.41 1.30
N LYS A 62 -10.61 -14.24 1.94
CA LYS A 62 -10.68 -12.94 1.26
C LYS A 62 -9.55 -12.77 0.24
N LEU A 63 -8.32 -13.16 0.60
CA LEU A 63 -7.15 -13.12 -0.28
C LEU A 63 -7.24 -14.13 -1.43
N SER A 64 -8.10 -15.14 -1.32
CA SER A 64 -8.43 -16.07 -2.40
C SER A 64 -9.59 -15.59 -3.29
N ASP A 65 -10.31 -14.54 -2.90
CA ASP A 65 -11.40 -13.95 -3.68
C ASP A 65 -10.86 -12.92 -4.68
N VAL A 66 -11.01 -13.22 -5.98
CA VAL A 66 -10.53 -12.36 -7.07
C VAL A 66 -11.23 -10.99 -7.09
N ASN A 67 -12.49 -10.91 -6.63
CA ASN A 67 -13.24 -9.65 -6.61
C ASN A 67 -12.76 -8.77 -5.47
N TYR A 68 -12.49 -9.37 -4.30
CA TYR A 68 -11.86 -8.68 -3.18
C TYR A 68 -10.49 -8.11 -3.59
N LEU A 69 -9.61 -8.96 -4.15
CA LEU A 69 -8.29 -8.53 -4.62
C LEU A 69 -8.37 -7.44 -5.69
N ARG A 70 -9.29 -7.56 -6.66
CA ARG A 70 -9.47 -6.54 -7.70
C ARG A 70 -9.92 -5.20 -7.11
N SER A 71 -10.88 -5.22 -6.19
CA SER A 71 -11.36 -4.01 -5.51
C SER A 71 -10.23 -3.32 -4.73
N LEU A 72 -9.43 -4.10 -4.00
CA LEU A 72 -8.27 -3.62 -3.26
C LEU A 72 -7.20 -3.01 -4.16
N LEU A 73 -6.78 -3.75 -5.18
CA LEU A 73 -5.72 -3.29 -6.09
C LEU A 73 -6.19 -2.11 -6.95
N GLN A 74 -7.48 -1.98 -7.25
CA GLN A 74 -8.03 -0.80 -7.90
C GLN A 74 -7.89 0.44 -7.01
N SER A 75 -8.27 0.35 -5.72
CA SER A 75 -8.07 1.47 -4.78
C SER A 75 -6.59 1.87 -4.65
N VAL A 76 -5.68 0.90 -4.69
CA VAL A 76 -4.24 1.16 -4.71
C VAL A 76 -3.83 1.86 -6.01
N ALA A 77 -4.25 1.37 -7.18
CA ALA A 77 -3.92 1.98 -8.47
C ALA A 77 -4.40 3.43 -8.56
N ASP A 78 -5.64 3.70 -8.14
CA ASP A 78 -6.23 5.04 -8.10
C ASP A 78 -5.45 5.98 -7.17
N SER A 79 -4.92 5.46 -6.05
CA SER A 79 -4.12 6.24 -5.11
C SER A 79 -2.73 6.59 -5.67
N VAL A 80 -2.10 5.69 -6.42
CA VAL A 80 -0.80 5.93 -7.07
C VAL A 80 -0.95 7.00 -8.15
N GLU A 81 -2.05 6.96 -8.91
CA GLU A 81 -2.36 8.00 -9.90
C GLU A 81 -2.62 9.36 -9.22
N SER A 82 -3.36 9.37 -8.11
CA SER A 82 -3.60 10.59 -7.33
C SER A 82 -2.30 11.20 -6.78
N TYR A 83 -1.40 10.35 -6.27
CA TYR A 83 -0.07 10.76 -5.83
C TYR A 83 0.74 11.35 -6.99
N ARG A 84 0.75 10.68 -8.16
CA ARG A 84 1.44 11.16 -9.36
C ARG A 84 0.94 12.53 -9.81
N VAL A 85 -0.38 12.74 -9.84
CA VAL A 85 -0.99 14.04 -10.19
C VAL A 85 -0.65 15.11 -9.16
N SER A 86 -0.62 14.79 -7.87
CA SER A 86 -0.28 15.76 -6.82
C SER A 86 1.16 16.30 -6.90
N LYS A 87 2.03 15.64 -7.67
CA LYS A 87 3.42 16.05 -7.91
C LYS A 87 3.66 16.83 -9.22
N GLY A 88 2.68 16.89 -10.11
CA GLY A 88 2.75 17.61 -11.39
C GLY A 88 2.16 19.00 -11.29
#